data_AF-I4YSP3-F1
#
_entry.id   AF-I4YSP3-F1
#
_cell.length_a   1.000
_cell.length_b   1.000
_cell.length_c   1.000
_cell.angle_alpha   90.00
_cell.angle_beta   90.00
_cell.angle_gamma   90.00
#
_symmetry.space_group_name_H-M   'P 1'
#
loop_
_entity.id
_entity.type
_entity.pdbx_description
1 polymer ?
#
loop_
_entity_poly.entity_id
_entity_poly.type
_entity_poly.pdbx_seq_one_letter_code
_entity_poly.pdbx_strand_id
1 'polypeptide(L)'
;MRQSRPGRAIEAYLPDRGILRTPAFSVGSVTLQVTTSRGVYGTPPAELAETPEGAVQFSPLIPGSKRLEERENGSLDTMVMLAPPGTVERRYTVALALRALAAGGSLTVLAPKDKGGSRIAKELKAFGCDVAETSRRHHRICACVRPALVSGLDNALAEGGPRLDETLDLWTWPGVFSWNRLDPGSALLEQNLPALSGRGADFGCGIGILARAILASPKVEHLAMIDIDRRAVDMAALNIDDPRVELRWADIRSGTGLKGLDFLVMNPPFHDGGAEDQSLGQAFIRRAAEALRPGGVLWLVANRHLPYEAVLTSLFKRVTPKAEANGYKIYEAAK
;
A
#
# COMPACT_ATOMS: atom_id res chain seq x y z
N MET A 1 -26.02 -23.10 1.21
CA MET A 1 -26.73 -22.28 0.20
C MET A 1 -25.97 -20.97 0.05
N ARG A 2 -25.24 -20.80 -1.06
CA ARG A 2 -24.47 -19.58 -1.33
C ARG A 2 -25.43 -18.51 -1.83
N GLN A 3 -25.66 -17.47 -1.04
CA GLN A 3 -26.36 -16.29 -1.52
C GLN A 3 -25.41 -15.50 -2.42
N SER A 4 -25.76 -15.39 -3.70
CA SER A 4 -25.12 -14.53 -4.69
C SER A 4 -25.26 -13.07 -4.24
N ARG A 5 -24.13 -12.40 -3.99
CA ARG A 5 -24.13 -10.94 -3.82
C ARG A 5 -24.41 -10.28 -5.19
N PRO A 6 -25.26 -9.25 -5.26
CA PRO A 6 -25.52 -8.54 -6.51
C PRO A 6 -24.25 -7.80 -6.96
N GLY A 7 -23.83 -8.04 -8.19
CA GLY A 7 -22.71 -7.33 -8.82
C GLY A 7 -23.02 -5.85 -8.93
N ARG A 8 -22.34 -5.02 -8.14
CA ARG A 8 -22.19 -3.60 -8.46
C ARG A 8 -21.01 -3.43 -9.40
N ALA A 9 -21.32 -2.82 -10.54
CA ALA A 9 -20.44 -2.62 -11.67
C ALA A 9 -19.20 -1.77 -11.32
N ILE A 10 -18.10 -2.16 -11.97
CA ILE A 10 -16.76 -1.57 -11.95
C ILE A 10 -16.73 -0.24 -12.73
N GLU A 11 -17.73 0.63 -12.56
CA GLU A 11 -17.85 1.86 -13.37
C GLU A 11 -17.15 3.08 -12.78
N ALA A 12 -16.65 3.00 -11.54
CA ALA A 12 -15.86 4.08 -10.94
C ALA A 12 -14.36 4.06 -11.32
N TYR A 13 -13.90 3.14 -12.17
CA TYR A 13 -12.47 2.95 -12.49
C TYR A 13 -12.11 2.96 -14.00
N LEU A 14 -13.03 3.39 -14.88
CA LEU A 14 -12.76 3.54 -16.32
C LEU A 14 -13.12 4.96 -16.78
N PRO A 15 -12.21 5.70 -17.45
CA PRO A 15 -12.54 7.02 -17.97
C PRO A 15 -13.53 6.94 -19.13
N ASP A 16 -14.54 7.78 -19.05
CA ASP A 16 -15.72 7.88 -19.91
C ASP A 16 -15.35 8.14 -21.38
N ARG A 17 -16.03 7.44 -22.31
CA ARG A 17 -15.89 7.62 -23.77
C ARG A 17 -17.02 8.50 -24.30
N GLY A 18 -16.84 9.81 -24.23
CA GLY A 18 -17.73 10.79 -24.87
C GLY A 18 -17.26 11.19 -26.27
N ILE A 19 -18.08 10.91 -27.29
CA ILE A 19 -17.88 11.33 -28.69
C ILE A 19 -18.75 12.57 -29.00
N LEU A 20 -18.07 13.59 -29.57
CA LEU A 20 -18.48 14.70 -30.45
C LEU A 20 -19.32 15.89 -29.95
N ARG A 21 -18.75 17.10 -30.12
CA ARG A 21 -19.19 18.12 -31.09
C ARG A 21 -18.12 19.24 -31.22
N THR A 22 -17.72 19.55 -32.45
CA THR A 22 -16.81 20.65 -32.80
C THR A 22 -17.53 22.00 -32.86
N PRO A 23 -17.02 23.06 -32.19
CA PRO A 23 -17.23 24.43 -32.59
C PRO A 23 -15.95 25.05 -33.19
N ALA A 24 -16.14 26.01 -34.10
CA ALA A 24 -15.09 26.73 -34.79
C ALA A 24 -14.26 27.60 -33.83
N PHE A 25 -12.94 27.60 -33.98
CA PHE A 25 -12.02 28.45 -33.23
C PHE A 25 -11.43 29.55 -34.10
N SER A 26 -11.48 30.79 -33.60
CA SER A 26 -10.66 31.90 -34.08
C SER A 26 -9.24 31.78 -33.53
N VAL A 27 -8.25 32.14 -34.34
CA VAL A 27 -6.83 32.00 -34.00
C VAL A 27 -6.40 33.20 -33.16
N GLY A 28 -6.55 33.08 -31.84
CA GLY A 28 -5.82 33.88 -30.86
C GLY A 28 -4.52 33.19 -30.48
N SER A 29 -3.39 33.88 -30.56
CA SER A 29 -2.09 33.35 -30.13
C SER A 29 -2.09 33.12 -28.62
N VAL A 30 -2.36 31.89 -28.19
CA VAL A 30 -2.18 31.46 -26.80
C VAL A 30 -0.69 31.14 -26.62
N THR A 31 0.02 31.98 -25.89
CA THR A 31 1.31 31.61 -25.33
C THR A 31 1.07 30.53 -24.28
N LEU A 32 1.20 29.26 -24.67
CA LEU A 32 1.20 28.14 -23.74
C LEU A 32 2.39 28.33 -22.79
N GLN A 33 2.13 28.80 -21.57
CA GLN A 33 3.06 28.58 -20.47
C GLN A 33 3.13 27.06 -20.27
N VAL A 34 4.17 26.43 -20.82
CA VAL A 34 4.49 25.03 -20.53
C VAL A 34 4.92 24.99 -19.07
N THR A 35 3.96 24.85 -18.15
CA THR A 35 4.25 24.55 -16.76
C THR A 35 4.91 23.20 -16.72
N THR A 36 6.24 23.16 -16.55
CA THR A 36 6.98 21.90 -16.47
C THR A 36 6.46 21.10 -15.28
N SER A 37 5.86 19.95 -15.55
CA SER A 37 5.19 19.14 -14.53
C SER A 37 6.11 17.99 -14.12
N ARG A 38 6.49 17.95 -12.84
CA ARG A 38 7.56 17.07 -12.34
C ARG A 38 6.97 16.11 -11.32
N GLY A 39 7.42 14.87 -11.31
CA GLY A 39 6.97 13.83 -10.38
C GLY A 39 8.13 13.24 -9.57
N VAL A 40 7.81 12.82 -8.35
CA VAL A 40 8.67 11.97 -7.53
C VAL A 40 7.87 10.79 -7.00
N TYR A 41 8.41 9.57 -7.15
CA TYR A 41 7.80 8.36 -6.60
C TYR A 41 8.62 7.82 -5.43
N GLY A 42 7.95 7.57 -4.30
CA GLY A 42 8.59 7.13 -3.06
C GLY A 42 9.49 8.22 -2.46
N THR A 43 10.54 7.81 -1.74
CA THR A 43 11.52 8.71 -1.11
C THR A 43 12.93 8.43 -1.63
N PRO A 44 13.27 8.81 -2.88
CA PRO A 44 14.63 8.66 -3.40
C PRO A 44 15.66 9.30 -2.45
N PRO A 45 16.76 8.61 -2.10
CA PRO A 45 17.82 9.22 -1.31
C PRO A 45 18.43 10.43 -2.04
N ALA A 46 18.43 11.59 -1.38
CA ALA A 46 18.84 12.86 -1.98
C ALA A 46 20.28 12.85 -2.51
N GLU A 47 21.16 12.04 -1.91
CA GLU A 47 22.54 11.89 -2.40
C GLU A 47 22.68 11.03 -3.67
N LEU A 48 21.61 10.33 -4.09
CA LEU A 48 21.61 9.43 -5.23
C LEU A 48 20.87 10.00 -6.44
N ALA A 49 19.78 10.75 -6.21
CA ALA A 49 19.04 11.43 -7.25
C ALA A 49 18.43 12.72 -6.70
N GLU A 50 18.60 13.80 -7.44
CA GLU A 50 17.99 15.08 -7.11
C GLU A 50 16.49 15.00 -7.34
N THR A 51 15.70 15.28 -6.29
CA THR A 51 14.25 15.39 -6.44
C THR A 51 13.94 16.75 -7.05
N PRO A 52 13.22 16.83 -8.17
CA PRO A 52 12.97 18.11 -8.81
C PRO A 52 12.17 19.04 -7.91
N GLU A 53 12.56 20.31 -7.84
CA GLU A 53 11.81 21.32 -7.09
C GLU A 53 10.36 21.40 -7.61
N GLY A 54 9.40 21.45 -6.69
CA GLY A 54 7.97 21.46 -7.00
C GLY A 54 7.42 20.13 -7.52
N ALA A 55 8.17 19.02 -7.42
CA ALA A 55 7.68 17.71 -7.86
C ALA A 55 6.43 17.26 -7.08
N VAL A 56 5.45 16.75 -7.81
CA VAL A 56 4.28 16.11 -7.25
C VAL A 56 4.70 14.77 -6.63
N GLN A 57 4.42 14.59 -5.34
CA GLN A 57 4.70 13.35 -4.64
C GLN A 57 3.68 12.27 -5.02
N PHE A 58 4.20 11.11 -5.43
CA PHE A 58 3.48 9.88 -5.65
C PHE A 58 4.02 8.79 -4.74
N SER A 59 3.15 8.08 -4.04
CA SER A 59 3.47 6.81 -3.39
C SER A 59 2.21 6.35 -2.67
N PRO A 60 1.77 5.08 -2.82
CA PRO A 60 0.70 4.56 -1.97
C PRO A 60 1.12 4.44 -0.50
N LEU A 61 2.42 4.48 -0.19
CA LEU A 61 2.98 4.32 1.15
C LEU A 61 3.27 5.66 1.86
N ILE A 62 2.92 6.80 1.26
CA ILE A 62 3.14 8.14 1.85
C ILE A 62 1.80 8.87 1.90
N PRO A 63 1.13 8.91 3.07
CA PRO A 63 -0.15 9.59 3.26
C PRO A 63 -0.14 11.02 2.72
N GLY A 64 -1.19 11.38 1.98
CA GLY A 64 -1.33 12.70 1.33
C GLY A 64 -0.74 12.79 -0.08
N SER A 65 0.00 11.79 -0.54
CA SER A 65 0.52 11.73 -1.91
C SER A 65 -0.60 11.60 -2.95
N LYS A 66 -0.32 12.06 -4.18
CA LYS A 66 -1.23 11.85 -5.33
C LYS A 66 -1.15 10.42 -5.85
N ARG A 67 -2.18 10.02 -6.60
CA ARG A 67 -2.32 8.69 -7.22
C ARG A 67 -1.66 8.72 -8.60
N LEU A 68 -0.64 7.89 -8.83
CA LEU A 68 0.07 7.88 -10.11
C LEU A 68 -0.78 7.23 -11.21
N GLU A 69 -1.58 6.23 -10.82
CA GLU A 69 -2.52 5.50 -11.66
C GLU A 69 -3.69 6.36 -12.19
N GLU A 70 -3.93 7.52 -11.58
CA GLU A 70 -4.93 8.51 -12.03
C GLU A 70 -4.31 9.65 -12.85
N ARG A 71 -2.98 9.68 -13.01
CA ARG A 71 -2.33 10.70 -13.83
C ARG A 71 -2.65 10.50 -15.31
N GLU A 72 -3.02 11.61 -15.95
CA GLU A 72 -3.20 11.72 -17.38
C GLU A 72 -1.91 11.35 -18.15
N ASN A 73 -2.10 10.75 -19.32
CA ASN A 73 -1.01 10.34 -20.19
C ASN A 73 -0.21 11.56 -20.65
N GLY A 74 1.12 11.51 -20.53
CA GLY A 74 1.97 12.62 -20.98
C GLY A 74 1.90 13.89 -20.12
N SER A 75 1.35 13.82 -18.91
CA SER A 75 1.16 14.97 -18.01
C SER A 75 2.38 15.36 -17.17
N LEU A 76 3.52 14.68 -17.33
CA LEU A 76 4.79 14.94 -16.65
C LEU A 76 5.95 15.04 -17.65
N ASP A 77 6.91 15.92 -17.38
CA ASP A 77 8.14 16.06 -18.18
C ASP A 77 9.33 15.34 -17.54
N THR A 78 9.27 15.12 -16.22
CA THR A 78 10.35 14.51 -15.44
C THR A 78 9.78 13.67 -14.32
N MET A 79 10.36 12.49 -14.09
CA MET A 79 10.03 11.61 -12.98
C MET A 79 11.29 11.03 -12.36
N VAL A 80 11.41 11.13 -11.03
CA VAL A 80 12.44 10.43 -10.24
C VAL A 80 11.76 9.42 -9.32
N MET A 81 12.19 8.16 -9.34
CA MET A 81 11.50 7.08 -8.64
C MET A 81 12.44 6.23 -7.81
N LEU A 82 12.13 6.07 -6.53
CA LEU A 82 12.57 4.91 -5.77
C LEU A 82 11.64 3.75 -6.11
N ALA A 83 12.10 2.84 -6.96
CA ALA A 83 11.30 1.72 -7.43
C ALA A 83 10.99 0.74 -6.29
N PRO A 84 9.76 0.20 -6.24
CA PRO A 84 9.41 -0.78 -5.23
C PRO A 84 10.14 -2.12 -5.46
N PRO A 85 10.31 -2.94 -4.40
CA PRO A 85 11.13 -4.14 -4.45
C PRO A 85 10.47 -5.30 -5.21
N GLY A 86 9.14 -5.42 -5.15
CA GLY A 86 8.39 -6.50 -5.80
C GLY A 86 8.44 -6.40 -7.33
N THR A 87 8.64 -7.51 -8.04
CA THR A 87 8.80 -7.47 -9.51
C THR A 87 7.53 -6.99 -10.22
N VAL A 88 6.36 -7.55 -9.89
CA VAL A 88 5.09 -7.15 -10.50
C VAL A 88 4.77 -5.69 -10.19
N GLU A 89 4.89 -5.32 -8.91
CA GLU A 89 4.67 -3.97 -8.41
C GLU A 89 5.63 -2.94 -9.07
N ARG A 90 6.91 -3.27 -9.20
CA ARG A 90 7.91 -2.41 -9.84
C ARG A 90 7.59 -2.19 -11.30
N ARG A 91 7.33 -3.26 -12.05
CA ARG A 91 7.00 -3.15 -13.48
C ARG A 91 5.73 -2.34 -13.69
N TYR A 92 4.71 -2.54 -12.86
CA TYR A 92 3.49 -1.73 -12.86
C TYR A 92 3.76 -0.26 -12.60
N THR A 93 4.54 0.05 -11.57
CA THR A 93 4.82 1.44 -11.19
C THR A 93 5.68 2.14 -12.25
N VAL A 94 6.68 1.45 -12.82
CA VAL A 94 7.48 1.97 -13.94
C VAL A 94 6.62 2.18 -15.18
N ALA A 95 5.70 1.28 -15.48
CA ALA A 95 4.73 1.46 -16.57
C ALA A 95 3.86 2.70 -16.35
N LEU A 96 3.31 2.88 -15.14
CA LEU A 96 2.54 4.09 -14.81
C LEU A 96 3.35 5.37 -14.97
N ALA A 97 4.62 5.37 -14.58
CA ALA A 97 5.50 6.52 -14.78
C ALA A 97 5.77 6.80 -16.26
N LEU A 98 6.06 5.78 -17.06
CA LEU A 98 6.23 5.90 -18.52
C LEU A 98 4.96 6.36 -19.23
N ARG A 99 3.77 5.99 -18.72
CA ARG A 99 2.48 6.48 -19.20
C ARG A 99 2.28 7.96 -18.88
N ALA A 100 2.60 8.35 -17.65
CA ALA A 100 2.44 9.73 -17.18
C ALA A 100 3.46 10.70 -17.81
N LEU A 101 4.64 10.23 -18.22
CA LEU A 101 5.66 11.06 -18.89
C LEU A 101 5.27 11.42 -20.33
N ALA A 102 5.56 12.64 -20.77
CA ALA A 102 5.48 13.07 -22.16
C ALA A 102 6.59 12.40 -22.99
N ALA A 103 6.39 12.27 -24.31
CA ALA A 103 7.43 11.77 -25.21
C ALA A 103 8.62 12.73 -25.15
N GLY A 104 9.84 12.20 -24.94
CA GLY A 104 11.01 13.02 -24.67
C GLY A 104 11.20 13.41 -23.19
N GLY A 105 10.26 13.08 -22.31
CA GLY A 105 10.37 13.33 -20.86
C GLY A 105 11.46 12.46 -20.22
N SER A 106 12.05 12.93 -19.11
CA SER A 106 13.13 12.23 -18.43
C SER A 106 12.62 11.31 -17.31
N LEU A 107 13.18 10.11 -17.22
CA LEU A 107 12.90 9.15 -16.16
C LEU A 107 14.20 8.71 -15.49
N THR A 108 14.27 8.88 -14.17
CA THR A 108 15.32 8.27 -13.34
C THR A 108 14.67 7.28 -12.38
N VAL A 109 15.07 6.00 -12.48
CA VAL A 109 14.60 4.93 -11.61
C VAL A 109 15.78 4.37 -10.83
N LEU A 110 15.66 4.29 -9.52
CA LEU A 110 16.67 3.73 -8.65
C LEU A 110 16.06 2.76 -7.63
N ALA A 111 16.84 1.76 -7.25
CA ALA A 111 16.52 0.88 -6.13
C ALA A 111 17.81 0.23 -5.58
N PRO A 112 17.80 -0.26 -4.32
CA PRO A 112 18.89 -1.07 -3.81
C PRO A 112 19.13 -2.28 -4.72
N LYS A 113 20.40 -2.63 -4.92
CA LYS A 113 20.85 -3.69 -5.85
C LYS A 113 20.16 -5.03 -5.56
N ASP A 114 20.04 -5.36 -4.29
CA ASP A 114 19.42 -6.57 -3.74
C ASP A 114 17.89 -6.50 -3.70
N LYS A 115 17.30 -5.30 -3.81
CA LYS A 115 15.85 -5.05 -3.75
C LYS A 115 15.31 -4.60 -5.10
N GLY A 116 15.60 -5.39 -6.13
CA GLY A 116 15.08 -5.17 -7.48
C GLY A 116 15.94 -4.28 -8.37
N GLY A 117 16.90 -3.53 -7.82
CA GLY A 117 17.74 -2.60 -8.58
C GLY A 117 18.47 -3.24 -9.75
N SER A 118 18.98 -4.47 -9.59
CA SER A 118 19.67 -5.20 -10.66
C SER A 118 18.81 -5.53 -11.88
N ARG A 119 17.48 -5.40 -11.79
CA ARG A 119 16.53 -5.73 -12.86
C ARG A 119 16.05 -4.50 -13.63
N ILE A 120 16.20 -3.30 -13.07
CA ILE A 120 15.63 -2.06 -13.62
C ILE A 120 16.06 -1.83 -15.06
N ALA A 121 17.37 -1.91 -15.37
CA ALA A 121 17.87 -1.65 -16.71
C ALA A 121 17.27 -2.61 -17.76
N LYS A 122 17.12 -3.90 -17.40
CA LYS A 122 16.48 -4.90 -18.27
C LYS A 122 14.99 -4.60 -18.46
N GLU A 123 14.29 -4.23 -17.40
CA GLU A 123 12.86 -3.89 -17.44
C GLU A 123 12.60 -2.65 -18.31
N LEU A 124 13.38 -1.57 -18.14
CA LEU A 124 13.28 -0.36 -18.96
C LEU A 124 13.59 -0.63 -20.44
N LYS A 125 14.60 -1.45 -20.74
CA LYS A 125 14.89 -1.88 -22.13
C LYS A 125 13.73 -2.67 -22.73
N ALA A 126 13.06 -3.51 -21.95
CA ALA A 126 11.86 -4.24 -22.40
C ALA A 126 10.69 -3.30 -22.72
N PHE A 127 10.61 -2.13 -22.07
CA PHE A 127 9.68 -1.05 -22.41
C PHE A 127 10.12 -0.21 -23.63
N GLY A 128 11.28 -0.51 -24.24
CA GLY A 128 11.81 0.22 -25.40
C GLY A 128 12.64 1.45 -25.05
N CYS A 129 13.06 1.60 -23.80
CA CYS A 129 13.90 2.73 -23.38
C CYS A 129 15.39 2.46 -23.65
N ASP A 130 16.11 3.47 -24.12
CA ASP A 130 17.57 3.51 -24.10
C ASP A 130 18.05 3.92 -22.71
N VAL A 131 18.78 3.02 -22.03
CA VAL A 131 19.07 3.14 -20.60
C VAL A 131 20.55 3.42 -20.34
N ALA A 132 20.82 4.51 -19.63
CA ALA A 132 22.09 4.76 -18.96
C ALA A 132 22.03 4.21 -17.53
N GLU A 133 22.92 3.29 -17.17
CA GLU A 133 22.96 2.65 -15.85
C GLU A 133 24.24 3.04 -15.09
N THR A 134 24.08 3.46 -13.84
CA THR A 134 25.18 3.66 -12.89
C THR A 134 24.91 2.92 -11.59
N SER A 135 25.91 2.82 -10.72
CA SER A 135 25.79 2.20 -9.40
C SER A 135 26.46 3.04 -8.35
N ARG A 136 25.76 3.31 -7.24
CA ARG A 136 26.28 4.14 -6.14
C ARG A 136 25.62 3.72 -4.83
N ARG A 137 26.40 3.63 -3.74
CA ARG A 137 25.92 3.24 -2.39
C ARG A 137 24.96 2.04 -2.41
N HIS A 138 25.39 0.95 -3.05
CA HIS A 138 24.59 -0.27 -3.21
C HIS A 138 23.26 -0.12 -3.96
N HIS A 139 23.02 0.98 -4.65
CA HIS A 139 21.86 1.17 -5.53
C HIS A 139 22.25 1.03 -6.99
N ARG A 140 21.29 0.59 -7.81
CA ARG A 140 21.35 0.73 -9.27
C ARG A 140 20.49 1.93 -9.62
N ILE A 141 21.03 2.81 -10.47
CA ILE A 141 20.39 4.05 -10.91
C ILE A 141 20.33 3.98 -12.43
N CYS A 142 19.13 3.96 -12.99
CA CYS A 142 18.88 3.87 -14.42
C CYS A 142 18.17 5.14 -14.88
N ALA A 143 18.76 5.85 -15.83
CA ALA A 143 18.17 7.01 -16.46
C ALA A 143 17.84 6.71 -17.93
N CYS A 144 16.70 7.19 -18.39
CA CYS A 144 16.31 7.14 -19.80
C CYS A 144 15.41 8.31 -20.17
N VAL A 145 15.33 8.59 -21.47
CA VAL A 145 14.31 9.46 -22.05
C VAL A 145 13.14 8.58 -22.47
N ARG A 146 11.90 9.00 -22.14
CA ARG A 146 10.69 8.26 -22.53
C ARG A 146 10.58 8.27 -24.06
N PRO A 147 10.60 7.10 -24.72
CA PRO A 147 10.46 7.01 -26.18
C PRO A 147 9.06 7.44 -26.63
N ALA A 148 8.91 7.74 -27.92
CA ALA A 148 7.62 8.06 -28.52
C ALA A 148 6.62 6.89 -28.43
N LEU A 149 7.15 5.65 -28.53
CA LEU A 149 6.39 4.41 -28.40
C LEU A 149 6.98 3.57 -27.25
N VAL A 150 6.12 3.13 -26.33
CA VAL A 150 6.49 2.29 -25.18
C VAL A 150 5.90 0.89 -25.37
N SER A 151 6.75 -0.13 -25.35
CA SER A 151 6.35 -1.52 -25.58
C SER A 151 5.81 -2.20 -24.33
N GLY A 152 4.74 -2.99 -24.42
CA GLY A 152 4.27 -3.84 -23.32
C GLY A 152 3.68 -3.09 -22.12
N LEU A 153 3.29 -1.82 -22.32
CA LEU A 153 2.70 -0.97 -21.28
C LEU A 153 1.41 -1.57 -20.72
N ASP A 154 0.46 -1.91 -21.59
CA ASP A 154 -0.86 -2.43 -21.20
C ASP A 154 -0.77 -3.73 -20.41
N ASN A 155 0.13 -4.63 -20.81
CA ASN A 155 0.36 -5.89 -20.11
C ASN A 155 0.86 -5.63 -18.68
N ALA A 156 1.85 -4.75 -18.50
CA ALA A 156 2.35 -4.41 -17.17
C ALA A 156 1.28 -3.75 -16.30
N LEU A 157 0.42 -2.90 -16.88
CA LEU A 157 -0.69 -2.26 -16.18
C LEU A 157 -1.76 -3.28 -15.74
N ALA A 158 -2.14 -4.21 -16.62
CA ALA A 158 -3.07 -5.29 -16.28
C ALA A 158 -2.48 -6.25 -15.24
N GLU A 159 -1.21 -6.62 -15.38
CA GLU A 159 -0.52 -7.55 -14.47
C GLU A 159 -0.31 -6.99 -13.07
N GLY A 160 -0.26 -5.66 -12.88
CA GLY A 160 0.00 -5.03 -11.59
C GLY A 160 -1.14 -4.22 -10.98
N GLY A 161 -2.25 -4.08 -11.69
CA GLY A 161 -3.44 -3.38 -11.20
C GLY A 161 -4.26 -4.18 -10.17
N PRO A 162 -5.27 -3.52 -9.56
CA PRO A 162 -6.20 -4.16 -8.64
C PRO A 162 -7.00 -5.26 -9.35
N ARG A 163 -7.31 -6.35 -8.65
CA ARG A 163 -8.07 -7.49 -9.18
C ARG A 163 -8.85 -8.21 -8.09
N LEU A 164 -9.88 -8.95 -8.48
CA LEU A 164 -10.46 -9.98 -7.62
C LEU A 164 -9.56 -11.22 -7.63
N ASP A 165 -9.13 -11.68 -6.46
CA ASP A 165 -8.51 -13.00 -6.31
C ASP A 165 -9.59 -14.04 -6.06
N GLU A 166 -9.80 -14.95 -7.00
CA GLU A 166 -10.85 -15.97 -6.94
C GLU A 166 -10.65 -16.98 -5.80
N THR A 167 -9.41 -17.19 -5.35
CA THR A 167 -9.10 -18.13 -4.27
C THR A 167 -9.42 -17.52 -2.91
N LEU A 168 -9.14 -16.23 -2.75
CA LEU A 168 -9.45 -15.49 -1.53
C LEU A 168 -10.90 -14.97 -1.48
N ASP A 169 -11.55 -14.86 -2.64
CA ASP A 169 -12.83 -14.17 -2.82
C ASP A 169 -12.77 -12.72 -2.30
N LEU A 170 -11.64 -12.04 -2.61
CA LEU A 170 -11.32 -10.70 -2.14
C LEU A 170 -10.62 -9.89 -3.24
N TRP A 171 -10.96 -8.62 -3.35
CA TRP A 171 -10.18 -7.65 -4.10
C TRP A 171 -8.80 -7.49 -3.48
N THR A 172 -7.79 -7.43 -4.34
CA THR A 172 -6.38 -7.38 -3.98
C THR A 172 -5.59 -6.54 -4.97
N TRP A 173 -4.37 -6.15 -4.59
CA TRP A 173 -3.48 -5.36 -5.44
C TRP A 173 -2.03 -5.84 -5.29
N PRO A 174 -1.34 -6.24 -6.38
CA PRO A 174 0.08 -6.58 -6.32
C PRO A 174 0.94 -5.53 -5.62
N GLY A 175 1.71 -5.97 -4.62
CA GLY A 175 2.51 -5.12 -3.76
C GLY A 175 1.93 -4.94 -2.35
N VAL A 176 0.62 -5.12 -2.17
CA VAL A 176 0.00 -5.16 -0.83
C VAL A 176 0.45 -6.42 -0.08
N PHE A 177 0.53 -6.35 1.25
CA PHE A 177 0.87 -7.50 2.09
C PHE A 177 -0.05 -8.70 1.80
N SER A 178 0.58 -9.86 1.56
CA SER A 178 -0.10 -11.12 1.25
C SER A 178 -1.14 -11.03 0.10
N TRP A 179 -0.93 -10.15 -0.88
CA TRP A 179 -1.91 -9.89 -1.94
C TRP A 179 -2.37 -11.11 -2.75
N ASN A 180 -1.62 -12.21 -2.78
CA ASN A 180 -1.94 -13.41 -3.59
C ASN A 180 -2.13 -14.69 -2.76
N ARG A 181 -2.30 -14.58 -1.45
CA ARG A 181 -2.50 -15.73 -0.56
C ARG A 181 -3.04 -15.28 0.80
N LEU A 182 -3.64 -16.21 1.54
CA LEU A 182 -3.95 -15.96 2.94
C LEU A 182 -2.65 -16.05 3.77
N ASP A 183 -2.35 -15.01 4.54
CA ASP A 183 -1.21 -15.04 5.46
C ASP A 183 -1.47 -16.04 6.60
N PRO A 184 -0.56 -17.00 6.88
CA PRO A 184 -0.77 -17.99 7.94
C PRO A 184 -0.91 -17.39 9.34
N GLY A 185 -0.26 -16.25 9.61
CA GLY A 185 -0.40 -15.52 10.87
C GLY A 185 -1.79 -14.91 11.01
N SER A 186 -2.26 -14.21 9.98
CA SER A 186 -3.64 -13.68 9.94
C SER A 186 -4.69 -14.81 10.04
N ALA A 187 -4.48 -15.93 9.35
CA ALA A 187 -5.38 -17.09 9.43
C ALA A 187 -5.43 -17.67 10.85
N LEU A 188 -4.28 -17.81 11.51
CA LEU A 188 -4.22 -18.28 12.89
C LEU A 188 -4.95 -17.31 13.82
N LEU A 189 -4.78 -16.01 13.62
CA LEU A 189 -5.43 -14.97 14.42
C LEU A 189 -6.95 -15.03 14.25
N GLU A 190 -7.43 -15.02 13.00
CA GLU A 190 -8.85 -15.17 12.67
C GLU A 190 -9.50 -16.37 13.36
N GLN A 191 -8.85 -17.53 13.36
CA GLN A 191 -9.37 -18.76 13.98
C GLN A 191 -9.45 -18.70 15.51
N ASN A 192 -8.69 -17.82 16.16
CA ASN A 192 -8.59 -17.73 17.61
C ASN A 192 -9.21 -16.45 18.20
N LEU A 193 -9.68 -15.54 17.35
CA LEU A 193 -10.36 -14.32 17.80
C LEU A 193 -11.67 -14.69 18.52
N PRO A 194 -11.92 -14.17 19.73
CA PRO A 194 -13.21 -14.33 20.38
C PRO A 194 -14.24 -13.41 19.73
N ALA A 195 -15.52 -13.58 20.09
CA ALA A 195 -16.51 -12.57 19.78
C ALA A 195 -16.17 -11.25 20.51
N LEU A 196 -15.73 -10.24 19.75
CA LEU A 196 -15.37 -8.91 20.27
C LEU A 196 -16.62 -8.03 20.46
N SER A 197 -16.50 -6.96 21.24
CA SER A 197 -17.60 -6.03 21.51
C SER A 197 -17.12 -4.60 21.72
N GLY A 198 -17.97 -3.62 21.41
CA GLY A 198 -17.68 -2.20 21.56
C GLY A 198 -16.93 -1.62 20.36
N ARG A 199 -16.13 -0.59 20.62
CA ARG A 199 -15.38 0.16 19.59
C ARG A 199 -13.95 -0.35 19.52
N GLY A 200 -13.48 -0.69 18.33
CA GLY A 200 -12.11 -1.16 18.16
C GLY A 200 -11.41 -0.70 16.89
N ALA A 201 -10.21 -1.22 16.70
CA ALA A 201 -9.38 -0.95 15.53
C ALA A 201 -8.64 -2.19 15.02
N ASP A 202 -8.35 -2.18 13.72
CA ASP A 202 -7.45 -3.11 13.04
C ASP A 202 -6.24 -2.30 12.53
N PHE A 203 -5.06 -2.55 13.12
CA PHE A 203 -3.83 -1.83 12.79
C PHE A 203 -3.00 -2.63 11.79
N GLY A 204 -2.76 -2.06 10.61
CA GLY A 204 -2.23 -2.79 9.46
C GLY A 204 -3.30 -3.69 8.85
N CYS A 205 -4.48 -3.12 8.59
CA CYS A 205 -5.67 -3.89 8.23
C CYS A 205 -5.54 -4.66 6.90
N GLY A 206 -4.54 -4.33 6.07
CA GLY A 206 -4.35 -4.94 4.76
C GLY A 206 -5.62 -4.81 3.91
N ILE A 207 -5.94 -5.86 3.17
CA ILE A 207 -7.17 -5.93 2.35
C ILE A 207 -8.44 -6.27 3.17
N GLY A 208 -8.37 -6.28 4.50
CA GLY A 208 -9.53 -6.47 5.39
C GLY A 208 -9.82 -7.92 5.83
N ILE A 209 -8.85 -8.82 5.76
CA ILE A 209 -9.04 -10.23 6.14
C ILE A 209 -9.53 -10.36 7.60
N LEU A 210 -8.81 -9.74 8.55
CA LEU A 210 -9.15 -9.83 9.97
C LEU A 210 -10.47 -9.11 10.30
N ALA A 211 -10.80 -8.05 9.57
CA ALA A 211 -12.05 -7.32 9.74
C ALA A 211 -13.28 -8.22 9.57
N ARG A 212 -13.26 -9.22 8.66
CA ARG A 212 -14.36 -10.18 8.48
C ARG A 212 -14.65 -10.97 9.76
N ALA A 213 -13.60 -11.42 10.45
CA ALA A 213 -13.71 -12.17 11.69
C ALA A 213 -14.17 -11.27 12.85
N ILE A 214 -13.65 -10.04 12.93
CA ILE A 214 -14.04 -9.06 13.94
C ILE A 214 -15.52 -8.70 13.81
N LEU A 215 -15.97 -8.38 12.60
CA LEU A 215 -17.33 -7.91 12.31
C LEU A 215 -18.38 -9.02 12.33
N ALA A 216 -17.97 -10.29 12.35
CA ALA A 216 -18.87 -11.42 12.59
C ALA A 216 -19.59 -11.31 13.95
N SER A 217 -18.99 -10.60 14.92
CA SER A 217 -19.68 -10.27 16.16
C SER A 217 -20.64 -9.08 15.96
N PRO A 218 -21.94 -9.23 16.25
CA PRO A 218 -22.90 -8.12 16.18
C PRO A 218 -22.71 -7.11 17.31
N LYS A 219 -21.87 -7.42 18.31
CA LYS A 219 -21.59 -6.51 19.44
C LYS A 219 -20.49 -5.49 19.12
N VAL A 220 -19.82 -5.62 17.98
CA VAL A 220 -18.90 -4.58 17.51
C VAL A 220 -19.74 -3.39 17.07
N GLU A 221 -19.47 -2.24 17.68
CA GLU A 221 -20.16 -0.96 17.43
C GLU A 221 -19.45 -0.14 16.36
N HIS A 222 -18.12 -0.24 16.30
CA HIS A 222 -17.28 0.51 15.37
C HIS A 222 -15.94 -0.19 15.17
N LEU A 223 -15.43 -0.19 13.94
CA LEU A 223 -14.10 -0.69 13.60
C LEU A 223 -13.32 0.32 12.76
N ALA A 224 -12.28 0.92 13.34
CA ALA A 224 -11.32 1.71 12.58
C ALA A 224 -10.27 0.80 11.92
N MET A 225 -10.22 0.78 10.60
CA MET A 225 -9.25 0.01 9.82
C MET A 225 -8.18 0.97 9.29
N ILE A 226 -6.92 0.76 9.70
CA ILE A 226 -5.83 1.68 9.39
C ILE A 226 -4.70 0.94 8.70
N ASP A 227 -4.25 1.47 7.56
CA ASP A 227 -3.06 0.98 6.87
C ASP A 227 -2.24 2.14 6.27
N ILE A 228 -0.93 1.91 6.18
CA ILE A 228 0.00 2.85 5.53
C ILE A 228 -0.10 2.74 4.00
N ASP A 229 -0.50 1.59 3.49
CA ASP A 229 -0.66 1.36 2.06
C ASP A 229 -2.06 1.74 1.59
N ARG A 230 -2.16 2.84 0.86
CA ARG A 230 -3.40 3.31 0.23
C ARG A 230 -4.09 2.21 -0.56
N ARG A 231 -3.33 1.35 -1.25
CA ARG A 231 -3.90 0.26 -2.06
C ARG A 231 -4.59 -0.77 -1.17
N ALA A 232 -4.02 -1.06 -0.01
CA ALA A 232 -4.64 -1.97 0.97
C ALA A 232 -5.97 -1.40 1.45
N VAL A 233 -6.00 -0.10 1.80
CA VAL A 233 -7.22 0.62 2.20
C VAL A 233 -8.27 0.62 1.08
N ASP A 234 -7.87 0.89 -0.16
CA ASP A 234 -8.77 0.87 -1.31
C ASP A 234 -9.38 -0.54 -1.53
N MET A 235 -8.58 -1.60 -1.39
CA MET A 235 -9.08 -2.98 -1.51
C MET A 235 -9.95 -3.39 -0.32
N ALA A 236 -9.62 -2.97 0.89
CA ALA A 236 -10.45 -3.17 2.07
C ALA A 236 -11.83 -2.52 1.92
N ALA A 237 -11.91 -1.33 1.29
CA ALA A 237 -13.18 -0.67 0.98
C ALA A 237 -14.08 -1.50 0.05
N LEU A 238 -13.49 -2.25 -0.89
CA LEU A 238 -14.23 -3.14 -1.78
C LEU A 238 -14.63 -4.46 -1.10
N ASN A 239 -13.82 -4.91 -0.13
CA ASN A 239 -13.98 -6.19 0.53
C ASN A 239 -14.93 -6.15 1.74
N ILE A 240 -15.00 -5.01 2.42
CA ILE A 240 -15.70 -4.85 3.69
C ILE A 240 -16.80 -3.80 3.53
N ASP A 241 -17.95 -4.25 3.04
CA ASP A 241 -19.18 -3.46 2.99
C ASP A 241 -19.94 -3.60 4.31
N ASP A 242 -19.49 -2.85 5.33
CA ASP A 242 -20.12 -2.82 6.66
C ASP A 242 -20.17 -1.38 7.18
N PRO A 243 -21.35 -0.84 7.57
CA PRO A 243 -21.51 0.55 7.99
C PRO A 243 -20.79 0.88 9.30
N ARG A 244 -20.30 -0.12 10.05
CA ARG A 244 -19.53 0.07 11.28
C ARG A 244 -18.06 0.39 11.02
N VAL A 245 -17.61 0.31 9.77
CA VAL A 245 -16.20 0.44 9.39
C VAL A 245 -15.84 1.88 9.04
N GLU A 246 -14.72 2.33 9.58
CA GLU A 246 -14.03 3.56 9.18
C GLU A 246 -12.65 3.21 8.62
N LEU A 247 -12.38 3.55 7.37
CA LEU A 247 -11.10 3.30 6.71
C LEU A 247 -10.20 4.53 6.78
N ARG A 248 -8.93 4.34 7.14
CA ARG A 248 -7.93 5.41 7.22
C ARG A 248 -6.62 5.03 6.54
N TRP A 249 -6.21 5.84 5.57
CA TRP A 249 -4.85 5.82 5.03
C TRP A 249 -3.94 6.69 5.89
N ALA A 250 -3.15 6.06 6.76
CA ALA A 250 -2.32 6.77 7.72
C ALA A 250 -1.12 5.94 8.19
N ASP A 251 -0.06 6.63 8.61
CA ASP A 251 1.06 5.99 9.30
C ASP A 251 0.75 5.88 10.80
N ILE A 252 0.49 4.65 11.27
CA ILE A 252 0.23 4.36 12.68
C ILE A 252 1.36 4.88 13.59
N ARG A 253 2.62 4.87 13.11
CA ARG A 253 3.78 5.37 13.87
C ARG A 253 3.71 6.86 14.16
N SER A 254 3.08 7.64 13.27
CA SER A 254 2.87 9.08 13.44
C SER A 254 1.73 9.41 14.43
N GLY A 255 0.99 8.40 14.86
CA GLY A 255 -0.18 8.53 15.72
C GLY A 255 -1.48 8.44 14.94
N THR A 256 -2.51 7.86 15.57
CA THR A 256 -3.80 7.59 14.90
C THR A 256 -4.93 8.51 15.37
N GLY A 257 -4.71 9.28 16.44
CA GLY A 257 -5.76 10.06 17.13
C GLY A 257 -6.82 9.20 17.84
N LEU A 258 -6.77 7.87 17.73
CA LEU A 258 -7.72 6.98 18.36
C LEU A 258 -7.46 6.88 19.87
N LYS A 259 -8.55 6.90 20.65
CA LYS A 259 -8.56 6.78 22.11
C LYS A 259 -9.82 6.08 22.56
N GLY A 260 -9.75 5.46 23.73
CA GLY A 260 -10.90 4.87 24.40
C GLY A 260 -11.40 3.56 23.78
N LEU A 261 -10.58 2.86 22.98
CA LEU A 261 -10.98 1.63 22.31
C LEU A 261 -11.14 0.47 23.31
N ASP A 262 -12.17 -0.36 23.08
CA ASP A 262 -12.45 -1.61 23.79
C ASP A 262 -11.51 -2.73 23.37
N PHE A 263 -11.20 -2.80 22.08
CA PHE A 263 -10.32 -3.81 21.52
C PHE A 263 -9.46 -3.26 20.40
N LEU A 264 -8.35 -3.95 20.15
CA LEU A 264 -7.51 -3.74 18.98
C LEU A 264 -7.02 -5.08 18.47
N VAL A 265 -7.00 -5.27 17.16
CA VAL A 265 -6.47 -6.46 16.49
C VAL A 265 -5.33 -6.03 15.58
N MET A 266 -4.25 -6.82 15.48
CA MET A 266 -3.21 -6.59 14.48
C MET A 266 -2.38 -7.82 14.15
N ASN A 267 -1.92 -7.87 12.90
CA ASN A 267 -0.77 -8.63 12.45
C ASN A 267 0.32 -7.61 12.05
N PRO A 268 1.14 -7.13 13.00
CA PRO A 268 2.06 -6.02 12.73
C PRO A 268 3.14 -6.42 11.73
N PRO A 269 3.57 -5.50 10.85
CA PRO A 269 4.67 -5.75 9.93
C PRO A 269 5.96 -6.03 10.70
N PHE A 270 6.73 -6.98 10.19
CA PHE A 270 8.02 -7.40 10.77
C PHE A 270 9.21 -7.14 9.83
N HIS A 271 8.96 -6.58 8.64
CA HIS A 271 10.00 -6.12 7.73
C HIS A 271 9.74 -4.68 7.30
N ASP A 272 10.72 -3.79 7.46
CA ASP A 272 10.77 -2.50 6.76
C ASP A 272 11.89 -2.55 5.72
N GLY A 273 11.51 -2.29 4.46
CA GLY A 273 12.44 -2.35 3.35
C GLY A 273 13.19 -3.68 3.19
N GLY A 274 12.77 -4.81 3.76
CA GLY A 274 13.42 -6.13 3.59
C GLY A 274 14.50 -6.50 4.62
N ALA A 275 14.65 -5.73 5.70
CA ALA A 275 15.32 -6.19 6.92
C ALA A 275 14.27 -6.47 8.00
N GLU A 276 14.48 -7.48 8.86
CA GLU A 276 13.63 -7.70 10.04
C GLU A 276 13.72 -6.46 10.95
N ASP A 277 12.59 -5.78 11.16
CA ASP A 277 12.52 -4.58 12.00
C ASP A 277 11.57 -4.81 13.16
N GLN A 278 12.14 -5.27 14.27
CA GLN A 278 11.42 -5.47 15.53
C GLN A 278 10.91 -4.15 16.11
N SER A 279 11.59 -3.03 15.81
CA SER A 279 11.21 -1.72 16.34
C SER A 279 9.87 -1.24 15.76
N LEU A 280 9.56 -1.63 14.51
CA LEU A 280 8.31 -1.34 13.85
C LEU A 280 7.11 -1.98 14.56
N GLY A 281 7.17 -3.29 14.82
CA GLY A 281 6.10 -3.98 15.55
C GLY A 281 5.98 -3.51 17.00
N GLN A 282 7.10 -3.20 17.67
CA GLN A 282 7.06 -2.58 19.00
C GLN A 282 6.40 -1.19 18.98
N ALA A 283 6.61 -0.39 17.94
CA ALA A 283 5.93 0.90 17.78
C ALA A 283 4.42 0.70 17.65
N PHE A 284 3.97 -0.29 16.85
CA PHE A 284 2.55 -0.65 16.75
C PHE A 284 1.97 -1.05 18.11
N ILE A 285 2.67 -1.88 18.89
CA ILE A 285 2.24 -2.27 20.24
C ILE A 285 2.09 -1.05 21.17
N ARG A 286 3.03 -0.10 21.13
CA ARG A 286 2.92 1.16 21.89
C ARG A 286 1.70 1.98 21.46
N ARG A 287 1.48 2.13 20.15
CA ARG A 287 0.30 2.86 19.61
C ARG A 287 -1.01 2.18 20.00
N ALA A 288 -1.04 0.85 20.02
CA ALA A 288 -2.21 0.09 20.45
C ALA A 288 -2.50 0.31 21.94
N ALA A 289 -1.49 0.20 22.80
CA ALA A 289 -1.61 0.51 24.21
C ALA A 289 -2.10 1.94 24.44
N GLU A 290 -1.62 2.92 23.67
CA GLU A 290 -2.07 4.32 23.75
C GLU A 290 -3.53 4.56 23.32
N ALA A 291 -4.07 3.73 22.42
CA ALA A 291 -5.43 3.87 21.89
C ALA A 291 -6.49 3.17 22.76
N LEU A 292 -6.11 2.10 23.47
CA LEU A 292 -7.02 1.32 24.32
C LEU A 292 -7.43 2.08 25.59
N ARG A 293 -8.68 1.91 26.03
CA ARG A 293 -9.15 2.33 27.36
C ARG A 293 -8.59 1.40 28.46
N PRO A 294 -8.62 1.80 29.74
CA PRO A 294 -8.39 0.86 30.84
C PRO A 294 -9.35 -0.34 30.74
N GLY A 295 -8.83 -1.57 30.80
CA GLY A 295 -9.60 -2.80 30.58
C GLY A 295 -9.78 -3.20 29.11
N GLY A 296 -9.36 -2.37 28.15
CA GLY A 296 -9.35 -2.73 26.74
C GLY A 296 -8.30 -3.79 26.43
N VAL A 297 -8.51 -4.56 25.36
CA VAL A 297 -7.69 -5.72 25.00
C VAL A 297 -7.04 -5.58 23.62
N LEU A 298 -5.76 -5.92 23.56
CA LEU A 298 -5.02 -6.10 22.32
C LEU A 298 -4.95 -7.59 21.97
N TRP A 299 -5.36 -7.94 20.75
CA TRP A 299 -5.10 -9.23 20.12
C TRP A 299 -4.04 -9.04 19.04
N LEU A 300 -2.90 -9.72 19.19
CA LEU A 300 -1.86 -9.70 18.17
C LEU A 300 -1.38 -11.09 17.81
N VAL A 301 -1.01 -11.26 16.55
CA VAL A 301 -0.19 -12.39 16.09
C VAL A 301 1.21 -11.91 15.79
N ALA A 302 2.22 -12.72 16.07
CA ALA A 302 3.61 -12.42 15.75
C ALA A 302 4.35 -13.69 15.35
N ASN A 303 5.42 -13.57 14.57
CA ASN A 303 6.37 -14.67 14.39
C ASN A 303 6.97 -15.09 15.74
N ARG A 304 7.19 -16.39 15.93
CA ARG A 304 7.65 -16.98 17.19
C ARG A 304 8.92 -16.33 17.74
N HIS A 305 9.88 -16.04 16.84
CA HIS A 305 11.19 -15.49 17.19
C HIS A 305 11.17 -14.00 17.56
N LEU A 306 10.08 -13.27 17.26
CA LEU A 306 10.00 -11.83 17.56
C LEU A 306 9.80 -11.61 19.07
N PRO A 307 10.65 -10.78 19.72
CA PRO A 307 10.66 -10.62 21.17
C PRO A 307 9.67 -9.54 21.64
N TYR A 308 8.38 -9.72 21.34
CA TYR A 308 7.34 -8.76 21.71
C TYR A 308 6.86 -8.87 23.16
N GLU A 309 7.21 -9.94 23.86
CA GLU A 309 6.83 -10.18 25.26
C GLU A 309 7.26 -9.05 26.17
N ALA A 310 8.51 -8.58 26.03
CA ALA A 310 9.05 -7.52 26.88
C ALA A 310 8.27 -6.20 26.74
N VAL A 311 7.95 -5.78 25.51
CA VAL A 311 7.17 -4.56 25.27
C VAL A 311 5.71 -4.74 25.73
N LEU A 312 5.12 -5.91 25.52
CA LEU A 312 3.76 -6.20 25.97
C LEU A 312 3.66 -6.16 27.49
N THR A 313 4.54 -6.86 28.22
CA THR A 313 4.54 -6.89 29.69
C THR A 313 4.81 -5.50 30.29
N SER A 314 5.56 -4.64 29.60
CA SER A 314 5.79 -3.26 30.07
C SER A 314 4.57 -2.34 29.93
N LEU A 315 3.64 -2.65 29.02
CA LEU A 315 2.53 -1.77 28.65
C LEU A 315 1.15 -2.26 29.11
N PHE A 316 1.01 -3.55 29.36
CA PHE A 316 -0.25 -4.21 29.67
C PHE A 316 -0.18 -4.92 31.03
N LYS A 317 -1.26 -4.88 31.80
CA LYS A 317 -1.34 -5.51 33.12
C LYS A 317 -1.30 -7.03 33.06
N ARG A 318 -1.83 -7.61 31.97
CA ARG A 318 -1.85 -9.05 31.75
C ARG A 318 -1.58 -9.34 30.28
N VAL A 319 -0.66 -10.27 30.03
CA VAL A 319 -0.34 -10.77 28.68
C VAL A 319 -0.51 -12.28 28.71
N THR A 320 -1.46 -12.80 27.94
CA THR A 320 -1.82 -14.21 27.92
C THR A 320 -1.55 -14.79 26.53
N PRO A 321 -0.65 -15.79 26.40
CA PRO A 321 -0.55 -16.57 25.18
C PRO A 321 -1.86 -17.31 24.92
N LYS A 322 -2.40 -17.22 23.70
CA LYS A 322 -3.69 -17.83 23.34
C LYS A 322 -3.54 -19.04 22.43
N ALA A 323 -2.58 -18.98 21.51
CA ALA A 323 -2.27 -20.07 20.60
C ALA A 323 -0.85 -19.93 20.07
N GLU A 324 -0.27 -21.05 19.65
CA GLU A 324 1.01 -21.08 18.94
C GLU A 324 0.99 -22.20 17.90
N ALA A 325 1.15 -21.84 16.62
CA ALA A 325 1.15 -22.80 15.52
C ALA A 325 1.84 -22.20 14.29
N ASN A 326 2.39 -23.07 13.42
CA ASN A 326 2.96 -22.68 12.12
C ASN A 326 4.06 -21.59 12.19
N GLY A 327 4.79 -21.51 13.32
CA GLY A 327 5.81 -20.49 13.54
C GLY A 327 5.28 -19.14 14.01
N TYR A 328 3.99 -19.04 14.35
CA TYR A 328 3.34 -17.85 14.89
C TYR A 328 2.81 -18.09 16.30
N LYS A 329 2.71 -17.00 17.07
CA LYS A 329 2.16 -16.96 18.42
C LYS A 329 1.11 -15.85 18.51
N ILE A 330 0.03 -16.12 19.24
CA ILE A 330 -1.05 -15.16 19.50
C ILE A 330 -1.01 -14.73 20.97
N TYR A 331 -1.13 -13.43 21.20
CA TYR A 331 -1.31 -12.86 22.52
C TYR A 331 -2.62 -12.10 22.63
N GLU A 332 -3.24 -12.25 23.79
CA GLU A 332 -4.24 -11.32 24.33
C GLU A 332 -3.55 -10.50 25.42
N ALA A 333 -3.50 -9.17 25.27
CA ALA A 333 -2.90 -8.26 26.25
C ALA A 333 -3.94 -7.25 26.77
N ALA A 334 -4.18 -7.23 28.08
CA ALA A 334 -5.21 -6.41 28.73
C ALA A 334 -4.60 -5.21 29.47
N LYS A 335 -5.16 -4.01 29.24
CA LYS A 335 -4.66 -2.73 29.77
C LYS A 335 -5.14 -2.41 31.19
#